data_AF-A0A7U3VSQ5-F1
#
_entry.id   AF-A0A7U3VSQ5-F1
#
_cell.length_a   1.000
_cell.length_b   1.000
_cell.length_c   1.000
_cell.angle_alpha   90.00
_cell.angle_beta   90.00
_cell.angle_gamma   90.00
#
_symmetry.space_group_name_H-M   'P 1'
#
loop_
_entity.id
_entity.type
_entity.pdbx_description
1 polymer ?
#
loop_
_entity_poly.entity_id
_entity_poly.type
_entity_poly.pdbx_seq_one_letter_code
_entity_poly.pdbx_strand_id
1 'polypeptide(L)'
;MRISASPLPGSPSLSAQATPGPRLLFPGLVPGKPTSTHAMTQKLNRHGISVRAAHNSALTALAADLPSPILADLTGMHRHTAIRWVTYARRDWAEYLAARAEDQQEGRR
;
A
#
# COMPACT_ATOMS: atom_id res chain seq x y z
N MET A 1 -16.88 36.69 49.43
CA MET A 1 -17.91 36.49 48.38
C MET A 1 -17.30 36.85 47.04
N ARG A 2 -17.55 36.02 46.01
CA ARG A 2 -17.06 36.04 44.62
C ARG A 2 -15.82 35.17 44.34
N ILE A 3 -16.17 33.98 43.87
CA ILE A 3 -15.37 32.91 43.29
C ILE A 3 -15.15 33.31 41.82
N SER A 4 -13.91 33.42 41.35
CA SER A 4 -13.60 33.51 39.92
C SER A 4 -12.95 32.21 39.47
N ALA A 5 -13.72 31.36 38.81
CA ALA A 5 -13.23 30.16 38.16
C ALA A 5 -12.42 30.55 36.91
N SER A 6 -11.13 30.23 36.88
CA SER A 6 -10.30 30.25 35.68
C SER A 6 -10.47 28.93 34.92
N PRO A 7 -10.92 28.90 33.67
CA PRO A 7 -10.89 27.67 32.88
C PRO A 7 -9.48 27.49 32.28
N LEU A 8 -8.88 26.33 32.53
CA LEU A 8 -7.68 25.86 31.83
C LEU A 8 -8.06 25.49 30.39
N PRO A 9 -7.42 26.05 29.34
CA PRO A 9 -7.50 25.44 28.02
C PRO A 9 -6.46 24.32 27.94
N GLY A 10 -6.87 23.11 28.34
CA GLY A 10 -6.37 21.94 27.64
C GLY A 10 -6.68 22.13 26.17
N SER A 11 -5.68 22.05 25.30
CA SER A 11 -5.88 21.92 23.86
C SER A 11 -5.84 20.45 23.50
N PRO A 12 -6.97 19.70 23.60
CA PRO A 12 -7.10 18.54 22.78
C PRO A 12 -7.41 19.10 21.38
N SER A 13 -6.40 19.16 20.51
CA SER A 13 -6.62 19.25 19.07
C SER A 13 -7.26 17.93 18.63
N LEU A 14 -8.52 17.76 19.03
CA LEU A 14 -9.41 16.70 18.61
C LEU A 14 -9.49 16.84 17.11
N SER A 15 -9.11 15.74 16.47
CA SER A 15 -9.34 15.43 15.08
C SER A 15 -10.60 16.12 14.58
N ALA A 16 -10.43 16.86 13.48
CA ALA A 16 -11.42 17.21 12.48
C ALA A 16 -12.87 16.85 12.88
N GLN A 17 -13.69 17.89 13.09
CA GLN A 17 -15.14 17.81 13.16
C GLN A 17 -15.66 16.63 12.32
N ALA A 18 -16.27 15.67 13.00
CA ALA A 18 -16.80 14.47 12.38
C ALA A 18 -18.00 14.84 11.51
N THR A 19 -17.75 15.13 10.24
CA THR A 19 -18.78 15.09 9.21
C THR A 19 -19.22 13.62 9.04
N PRO A 20 -20.52 13.30 8.98
CA PRO A 20 -20.99 11.93 8.75
C PRO A 20 -20.66 11.52 7.31
N GLY A 21 -19.49 10.90 7.13
CA GLY A 21 -18.98 10.39 5.87
C GLY A 21 -17.79 9.47 6.14
N PRO A 22 -17.43 8.59 5.20
CA PRO A 22 -16.31 7.66 5.39
C PRO A 22 -15.03 8.45 5.73
N ARG A 23 -14.52 8.24 6.95
CA ARG A 23 -13.30 8.89 7.42
C ARG A 23 -12.13 8.40 6.57
N LEU A 24 -11.53 9.32 5.81
CA LEU A 24 -10.35 9.01 5.02
C LEU A 24 -9.16 8.68 5.93
N LEU A 25 -8.43 7.62 5.61
CA LEU A 25 -7.19 7.25 6.32
C LEU A 25 -6.13 8.35 6.23
N PHE A 26 -6.07 9.03 5.08
CA PHE A 26 -5.14 10.13 4.82
C PHE A 26 -5.91 11.39 4.37
N PRO A 27 -6.46 12.17 5.31
CA PRO A 27 -7.19 13.38 4.99
C PRO A 27 -6.27 14.44 4.40
N GLY A 28 -6.74 15.15 3.38
CA GLY A 28 -6.06 16.29 2.79
C GLY A 28 -6.33 17.60 3.52
N LEU A 29 -5.81 18.71 2.97
CA LEU A 29 -6.04 20.06 3.49
C LEU A 29 -7.49 20.52 3.35
N VAL A 30 -8.20 20.02 2.34
CA VAL A 30 -9.62 20.31 2.12
C VAL A 30 -10.44 19.22 2.82
N PRO A 31 -11.37 19.60 3.73
CA PRO A 31 -12.26 18.64 4.39
C PRO A 31 -12.98 17.74 3.36
N GLY A 32 -13.03 16.44 3.67
CA GLY A 32 -13.66 15.44 2.79
C GLY A 32 -12.85 15.07 1.55
N LYS A 33 -11.67 15.66 1.30
CA LYS A 33 -10.79 15.26 0.20
C LYS A 33 -9.57 14.48 0.69
N PRO A 34 -9.10 13.46 -0.05
CA PRO A 34 -7.86 12.77 0.27
C PRO A 34 -6.65 13.69 0.06
N THR A 35 -5.55 13.39 0.74
CA THR A 35 -4.25 14.02 0.44
C THR A 35 -3.86 13.72 -1.01
N SER A 36 -3.40 14.73 -1.74
CA SER A 36 -2.93 14.54 -3.12
C SER A 36 -1.65 13.69 -3.14
N THR A 37 -1.48 12.89 -4.20
CA THR A 37 -0.30 12.04 -4.38
C THR A 37 1.00 12.84 -4.30
N HIS A 38 1.00 14.05 -4.86
CA HIS A 38 2.18 14.93 -4.83
C HIS A 38 2.52 15.38 -3.40
N ALA A 39 1.53 15.83 -2.63
CA ALA A 39 1.74 16.25 -1.25
C ALA A 39 2.20 15.08 -0.36
N MET A 40 1.61 13.89 -0.54
CA MET A 40 2.04 12.67 0.15
C MET A 40 3.47 12.30 -0.21
N THR A 41 3.83 12.34 -1.50
CA THR A 41 5.19 12.05 -1.98
C THR A 41 6.21 13.03 -1.40
N GLN A 42 5.89 14.33 -1.38
CA GLN A 42 6.77 15.34 -0.78
C GLN A 42 6.96 15.08 0.72
N LYS A 43 5.89 14.74 1.44
CA LYS A 43 5.97 14.39 2.87
C LYS A 43 6.87 13.18 3.11
N LEU A 44 6.72 12.11 2.32
CA LEU A 44 7.56 10.91 2.43
C LEU A 44 9.03 11.20 2.10
N ASN A 45 9.28 11.97 1.03
CA ASN A 45 10.63 12.38 0.65
C ASN A 45 11.33 13.21 1.73
N ARG A 46 10.60 14.07 2.46
CA ARG A 46 11.16 14.83 3.60
C ARG A 46 11.68 13.94 4.71
N HIS A 47 11.14 12.72 4.84
CA HIS A 47 11.60 11.70 5.77
C HIS A 47 12.59 10.70 5.14
N GLY A 48 13.12 11.00 3.95
CA GLY A 48 14.07 10.13 3.25
C GLY A 48 13.44 8.91 2.58
N ILE A 49 12.11 8.80 2.57
CA ILE A 49 11.41 7.67 1.95
C ILE A 49 11.06 8.03 0.52
N SER A 50 11.89 7.61 -0.43
CA SER A 50 11.57 7.77 -1.84
C SER A 50 10.48 6.76 -2.25
N VAL A 51 9.30 7.25 -2.61
CA VAL A 51 8.13 6.42 -2.96
C VAL A 51 8.46 5.39 -4.04
N ARG A 52 9.14 5.81 -5.11
CA ARG A 52 9.45 4.94 -6.24
C ARG A 52 10.46 3.86 -5.87
N ALA A 53 11.52 4.18 -5.13
CA ALA A 53 12.50 3.17 -4.75
C ALA A 53 11.91 2.19 -3.73
N ALA A 54 11.14 2.68 -2.75
CA ALA A 54 10.45 1.83 -1.78
C ALA A 54 9.46 0.88 -2.45
N HIS A 55 8.69 1.38 -3.42
CA HIS A 55 7.77 0.56 -4.20
C HIS A 55 8.52 -0.49 -5.04
N ASN A 56 9.59 -0.11 -5.71
CA ASN A 56 10.38 -1.04 -6.51
C ASN A 56 11.07 -2.10 -5.65
N SER A 57 11.63 -1.73 -4.49
CA SER A 57 12.26 -2.69 -3.59
C SER A 57 11.25 -3.68 -3.02
N ALA A 58 10.06 -3.21 -2.65
CA ALA A 58 8.96 -4.07 -2.23
C ALA A 58 8.53 -5.02 -3.36
N LEU A 59 8.41 -4.53 -4.59
CA LEU A 59 8.10 -5.36 -5.75
C LEU A 59 9.19 -6.40 -6.03
N THR A 60 10.46 -6.03 -5.93
CA THR A 60 11.56 -6.98 -6.11
C THR A 60 11.55 -8.07 -5.03
N ALA A 61 11.29 -7.71 -3.77
CA ALA A 61 11.15 -8.69 -2.69
C ALA A 61 9.98 -9.64 -2.94
N LEU A 62 8.79 -9.11 -3.27
CA LEU A 62 7.62 -9.93 -3.60
C LEU A 62 7.88 -10.82 -4.81
N ALA A 63 8.52 -10.31 -5.86
CA ALA A 63 8.84 -11.07 -7.06
C ALA A 63 9.91 -12.15 -6.83
N ALA A 64 10.69 -12.05 -5.75
CA ALA A 64 11.65 -13.07 -5.35
C ALA A 64 10.99 -14.28 -4.67
N ASP A 65 9.82 -14.07 -4.07
CA ASP A 65 9.09 -15.08 -3.29
C ASP A 65 7.80 -15.57 -3.98
N LEU A 66 7.31 -14.84 -4.98
CA LEU A 66 6.04 -15.14 -5.65
C LEU A 66 6.20 -15.42 -7.15
N PRO A 67 5.57 -16.50 -7.66
CA PRO A 67 5.43 -16.75 -9.10
C PRO A 67 4.69 -15.61 -9.83
N SER A 68 5.02 -15.41 -11.11
CA SER A 68 4.48 -14.28 -11.91
C SER A 68 2.96 -14.19 -11.98
N PRO A 69 2.18 -15.29 -12.12
CA PRO A 69 0.72 -15.20 -12.12
C PRO A 69 0.17 -14.66 -10.80
N ILE A 70 0.69 -15.15 -9.67
CA ILE A 70 0.27 -14.71 -8.33
C ILE A 70 0.64 -13.25 -8.12
N LEU A 71 1.84 -12.84 -8.54
CA LEU A 71 2.28 -11.45 -8.46
C LEU A 71 1.38 -10.52 -9.28
N ALA A 72 0.95 -10.94 -10.48
CA ALA A 72 0.05 -10.18 -11.33
C ALA A 72 -1.32 -9.99 -10.67
N ASP A 73 -1.90 -11.07 -10.15
CA ASP A 73 -3.22 -11.06 -9.52
C ASP A 73 -3.21 -10.24 -8.22
N LEU A 74 -2.16 -10.37 -7.40
CA LEU A 74 -2.02 -9.64 -6.13
C LEU A 74 -1.87 -8.13 -6.31
N THR A 75 -1.14 -7.71 -7.34
CA THR A 75 -0.80 -6.29 -7.57
C THR A 75 -1.69 -5.63 -8.62
N GLY A 76 -2.52 -6.41 -9.32
CA GLY A 76 -3.34 -5.95 -10.44
C GLY A 76 -2.53 -5.55 -11.68
N MET A 77 -1.26 -5.94 -11.77
CA MET A 77 -0.41 -5.57 -12.90
C MET A 77 -0.57 -6.51 -14.11
N HIS A 78 -0.30 -5.99 -15.30
CA HIS A 78 -0.34 -6.79 -16.52
C HIS A 78 0.64 -7.99 -16.45
N ARG A 79 0.22 -9.16 -16.98
CA ARG A 79 0.99 -10.41 -16.96
C ARG A 79 2.45 -10.24 -17.39
N HIS A 80 2.70 -9.57 -18.51
CA HIS A 80 4.07 -9.36 -19.00
C HIS A 80 4.93 -8.53 -18.05
N THR A 81 4.33 -7.59 -17.31
CA THR A 81 5.04 -6.78 -16.31
C THR A 81 5.44 -7.65 -15.12
N ALA A 82 4.55 -8.53 -14.66
CA ALA A 82 4.85 -9.47 -13.58
C ALA A 82 5.95 -10.46 -13.97
N ILE A 83 5.92 -11.00 -15.20
CA ILE A 83 6.99 -11.85 -15.73
C ILE A 83 8.33 -11.12 -15.67
N ARG A 84 8.40 -9.88 -16.16
CA ARG A 84 9.64 -9.08 -16.13
C ARG A 84 10.18 -8.87 -14.72
N TRP A 85 9.31 -8.57 -13.75
CA TRP A 85 9.73 -8.38 -12.36
C TRP A 85 10.24 -9.68 -11.73
N VAL A 86 9.56 -10.80 -11.96
CA VAL A 86 10.03 -12.10 -11.48
C VAL A 86 11.35 -12.45 -12.13
N THR A 87 11.49 -12.35 -13.45
CA THR A 87 12.78 -12.59 -14.15
C THR A 87 13.91 -11.70 -13.62
N TYR A 88 13.60 -10.46 -13.24
CA TYR A 88 14.58 -9.55 -12.63
C TYR A 88 14.96 -9.95 -11.20
N ALA A 89 14.00 -10.42 -10.40
CA ALA A 89 14.21 -10.77 -9.01
C ALA A 89 14.83 -12.17 -8.83
N ARG A 90 14.33 -13.20 -9.51
CA ARG A 90 14.83 -14.58 -9.47
C ARG A 90 14.57 -15.34 -10.78
N ARG A 91 15.45 -16.31 -11.07
CA ARG A 91 15.56 -16.91 -12.41
C ARG A 91 14.76 -18.20 -12.61
N ASP A 92 14.28 -18.87 -11.56
CA ASP A 92 13.64 -20.19 -11.72
C ASP A 92 12.49 -20.44 -10.75
N TRP A 93 11.35 -20.85 -11.30
CA TRP A 93 10.11 -21.25 -10.61
C TRP A 93 9.54 -22.54 -11.21
N ALA A 94 10.38 -23.40 -11.80
CA ALA A 94 9.97 -24.66 -12.40
C ALA A 94 9.11 -25.53 -11.46
N GLU A 95 9.39 -25.48 -10.16
CA GLU A 95 8.66 -26.20 -9.13
C GLU A 95 7.19 -25.74 -9.01
N TYR A 96 6.91 -24.43 -9.10
CA TYR A 96 5.53 -23.92 -9.11
C TYR A 96 4.77 -24.37 -10.37
N LEU A 97 5.44 -24.40 -11.52
CA LEU A 97 4.83 -24.87 -12.77
C LEU A 97 4.49 -26.36 -12.69
N ALA A 98 5.35 -27.17 -12.06
CA ALA A 98 5.09 -28.59 -11.82
C ALA A 98 3.87 -28.78 -10.90
N ALA A 99 3.86 -28.15 -9.72
CA ALA A 99 2.74 -28.24 -8.77
C ALA A 99 1.42 -27.76 -9.37
N ARG A 100 1.45 -26.68 -10.18
CA ARG A 100 0.25 -26.20 -10.87
C ARG A 100 -0.22 -27.14 -11.98
N ALA A 101 0.70 -27.79 -12.69
CA ALA A 101 0.34 -28.78 -13.70
C ALA A 101 -0.32 -30.04 -13.08
N GLU A 102 0.07 -30.41 -11.86
CA GLU A 102 -0.54 -31.48 -11.08
C GLU A 102 -1.98 -31.13 -10.67
N ASP A 103 -2.19 -29.94 -10.08
CA ASP A 103 -3.53 -29.43 -9.70
C ASP A 103 -4.51 -29.38 -10.89
N GLN A 104 -4.03 -28.96 -12.07
CA GLN A 104 -4.83 -28.95 -13.30
C GLN A 104 -5.17 -30.35 -13.84
N GLN A 105 -4.35 -31.36 -13.54
CA GLN A 105 -4.61 -32.75 -13.93
C GLN A 105 -5.61 -33.41 -12.99
N GLU A 106 -5.60 -33.06 -11.71
CA GLU A 106 -6.53 -33.59 -10.71
C GLU A 106 -7.95 -33.04 -10.90
N GLY A 107 -8.11 -31.75 -11.20
CA GLY A 107 -9.42 -31.16 -11.52
C GLY A 107 -10.05 -31.62 -12.84
N ARG A 108 -9.34 -32.43 -13.64
CA ARG A 108 -9.84 -33.05 -14.90
C ARG A 108 -10.30 -34.50 -14.74
N ARG A 109 -10.05 -35.11 -13.58
CA ARG A 109 -10.47 -36.49 -13.26
C ARG A 109 -11.78 -36.48 -12.48
#